data_AF-A0AAV2WP78-F1
#
_entry.id   AF-A0AAV2WP78-F1
#
_cell.length_a   1.000
_cell.length_b   1.000
_cell.length_c   1.000
_cell.angle_alpha   90.00
_cell.angle_beta   90.00
_cell.angle_gamma   90.00
#
_symmetry.space_group_name_H-M   'P 1'
#
loop_
_entity.id
_entity.type
_entity.pdbx_description
1 polymer ?
#
loop_
_entity_poly.entity_id
_entity_poly.type
_entity_poly.pdbx_seq_one_letter_code
_entity_poly.pdbx_strand_id
1 'polypeptide(L)'
;MPDTSKDPVDHARTYRQHAGEAMKAGKNAPGIVAVGLGVVALVSGLFAFANGTSTAGIVGVVLAVVLIAGGLLWLNRIHRKVAEQQIDWHRDHPEVPYEPPTS
;
A
#
# COMPACT_ATOMS: atom_id res chain seq x y z
N MET A 1 4.38 29.00 -11.15
CA MET A 1 3.83 27.63 -11.25
C MET A 1 3.36 27.24 -9.86
N PRO A 2 2.08 26.94 -9.63
CA PRO A 2 1.64 26.36 -8.36
C PRO A 2 2.29 24.99 -8.17
N ASP A 3 2.82 24.74 -6.97
CA ASP A 3 3.61 23.57 -6.64
C ASP A 3 2.68 22.40 -6.27
N THR A 4 2.28 21.62 -7.27
CA THR A 4 1.35 20.47 -7.12
C THR A 4 2.04 19.20 -6.62
N SER A 5 3.30 19.28 -6.18
CA SER A 5 4.11 18.12 -5.73
C SER A 5 3.52 17.37 -4.51
N LYS A 6 2.57 17.95 -3.79
CA LYS A 6 1.94 17.34 -2.60
C LYS A 6 0.57 16.74 -2.87
N ASP A 7 0.01 16.96 -4.06
CA ASP A 7 -1.28 16.41 -4.44
C ASP A 7 -1.08 14.97 -4.97
N PRO A 8 -1.66 13.95 -4.33
CA PRO A 8 -1.57 12.58 -4.83
C PRO A 8 -2.30 12.40 -6.17
N VAL A 9 -3.23 13.29 -6.53
CA VAL A 9 -4.03 13.20 -7.75
C VAL A 9 -3.53 14.22 -8.77
N ASP A 10 -3.15 13.74 -9.97
CA ASP A 10 -2.77 14.63 -11.07
C ASP A 10 -4.02 15.09 -11.82
N HIS A 11 -4.49 16.29 -11.45
CA HIS A 11 -5.65 16.92 -12.08
C HIS A 11 -5.35 17.52 -13.47
N ALA A 12 -4.10 17.47 -13.95
CA ALA A 12 -3.69 18.13 -15.19
C ALA A 12 -3.78 17.25 -16.47
N ARG A 13 -3.95 15.91 -16.37
CA ARG A 13 -4.10 15.02 -17.55
C ARG A 13 -5.07 13.85 -17.32
N THR A 14 -6.09 13.77 -18.18
CA THR A 14 -7.29 12.91 -18.09
C THR A 14 -7.12 11.45 -18.57
N TYR A 15 -5.92 10.95 -18.86
CA TYR A 15 -5.80 9.59 -19.43
C TYR A 15 -5.52 8.46 -18.44
N ARG A 16 -5.16 8.75 -17.18
CA ARG A 16 -5.07 7.75 -16.10
C ARG A 16 -4.74 8.42 -14.74
N GLN A 17 -5.73 8.99 -14.08
CA GLN A 17 -5.54 9.73 -12.81
C GLN A 17 -4.88 8.90 -11.70
N HIS A 18 -4.98 7.57 -11.77
CA HIS A 18 -4.46 6.63 -10.76
C HIS A 18 -3.26 5.79 -11.24
N ALA A 19 -2.78 5.96 -12.49
CA ALA A 19 -1.66 5.15 -12.95
C ALA A 19 -0.34 5.63 -12.36
N GLY A 20 0.26 4.80 -11.51
CA GLY A 20 1.52 5.10 -10.87
C GLY A 20 1.39 5.63 -9.44
N GLU A 21 0.18 5.72 -8.86
CA GLU A 21 0.02 6.00 -7.41
C GLU A 21 0.81 5.01 -6.56
N ALA A 22 0.84 3.73 -6.95
CA ALA A 22 1.63 2.70 -6.27
C ALA A 22 3.15 2.98 -6.29
N MET A 23 3.68 3.56 -7.38
CA MET A 23 5.12 3.82 -7.58
C MET A 23 5.55 5.24 -7.15
N LYS A 24 4.66 6.24 -7.22
CA LYS A 24 4.97 7.66 -6.97
C LYS A 24 4.57 8.11 -5.56
N ALA A 25 3.59 7.47 -4.93
CA ALA A 25 3.21 7.80 -3.56
C ALA A 25 4.15 7.09 -2.57
N GLY A 26 5.14 7.83 -2.07
CA GLY A 26 6.07 7.36 -1.03
C GLY A 26 5.38 6.91 0.28
N LYS A 27 4.08 7.17 0.46
CA LYS A 27 3.31 6.76 1.65
C LYS A 27 3.02 5.25 1.67
N ASN A 28 2.86 4.61 0.52
CA ASN A 28 2.50 3.19 0.37
C ASN A 28 3.73 2.27 0.33
N ALA A 29 4.90 2.84 0.04
CA ALA A 29 6.19 2.14 0.06
C ALA A 29 6.46 1.29 1.33
N PRO A 30 6.14 1.72 2.57
CA PRO A 30 6.41 0.94 3.77
C PRO A 30 5.60 -0.36 3.82
N GLY A 31 4.33 -0.32 3.40
CA GLY A 31 3.46 -1.48 3.42
C GLY A 31 3.90 -2.55 2.42
N ILE A 32 4.30 -2.13 1.22
CA ILE A 32 4.81 -3.03 0.18
C ILE A 32 6.13 -3.68 0.63
N VAL A 33 7.05 -2.89 1.19
CA VAL A 33 8.33 -3.41 1.72
C VAL A 33 8.08 -4.41 2.85
N ALA A 34 7.18 -4.10 3.79
CA ALA A 34 6.84 -5.01 4.88
C ALA A 34 6.28 -6.35 4.36
N VAL A 35 5.34 -6.32 3.40
CA VAL A 35 4.81 -7.53 2.77
C VAL A 35 5.92 -8.33 2.08
N GLY A 36 6.79 -7.66 1.32
CA GLY A 36 7.93 -8.31 0.65
C GLY A 36 8.89 -9.00 1.63
N LEU A 37 9.25 -8.34 2.72
CA LEU A 37 10.06 -8.94 3.79
C LEU A 37 9.37 -10.13 4.45
N GLY A 38 8.04 -10.05 4.63
CA GLY A 38 7.26 -11.14 5.17
C GLY A 38 7.25 -12.38 4.28
N VAL A 39 7.19 -12.21 2.95
CA VAL A 39 7.32 -13.31 1.99
C VAL A 39 8.70 -13.97 2.07
N VAL A 40 9.77 -13.17 2.16
CA VAL A 40 11.13 -13.70 2.32
C VAL A 40 11.26 -14.49 3.63
N ALA A 41 10.75 -13.95 4.73
CA ALA A 41 10.76 -14.62 6.03
C ALA A 41 9.98 -15.96 5.99
N LEU A 42 8.86 -16.02 5.27
CA LEU A 42 8.07 -17.23 5.12
C LEU A 42 8.86 -18.31 4.39
N VAL A 43 9.48 -17.98 3.26
CA VAL A 43 10.29 -18.91 2.47
C VAL A 43 11.47 -19.42 3.30
N SER A 44 12.16 -18.54 4.03
CA SER A 44 13.24 -18.94 4.93
C SER A 44 12.77 -19.85 6.07
N GLY A 45 11.60 -19.58 6.66
CA GLY A 45 11.02 -20.43 7.71
C GLY A 45 10.65 -21.82 7.20
N LEU A 46 10.03 -21.91 6.02
CA LEU A 46 9.73 -23.20 5.38
C LEU A 46 11.00 -23.99 5.05
N PHE A 47 12.04 -23.30 4.57
CA PHE A 47 13.34 -23.93 4.34
C PHE A 47 13.97 -24.47 5.63
N ALA A 48 13.87 -23.72 6.74
CA ALA A 48 14.35 -24.18 8.04
C ALA A 48 13.62 -25.45 8.52
N PHE A 49 12.29 -25.52 8.35
CA PHE A 49 11.54 -26.75 8.62
C PHE A 49 12.01 -27.94 7.77
N ALA A 50 12.26 -27.72 6.48
CA ALA A 50 12.76 -28.76 5.58
C ALA A 50 14.15 -29.28 5.99
N ASN A 51 14.96 -28.46 6.67
CA ASN A 51 16.28 -28.83 7.18
C ASN A 51 16.26 -29.33 8.64
N GLY A 52 15.07 -29.52 9.24
CA GLY A 52 14.92 -30.05 10.60
C GLY A 52 15.10 -29.05 11.73
N THR A 53 15.30 -27.76 11.44
CA THR A 53 15.46 -26.71 12.46
C THR A 53 14.12 -26.06 12.82
N SER A 54 13.29 -26.81 13.54
CA SER A 54 11.90 -26.41 13.86
C SER A 54 11.78 -25.03 14.54
N THR A 55 12.69 -24.69 15.45
CA THR A 55 12.69 -23.38 16.12
C THR A 55 12.86 -22.22 15.13
N ALA A 56 13.82 -22.33 14.20
CA ALA A 56 14.05 -21.31 13.18
C ALA A 56 12.86 -21.22 12.21
N GLY A 57 12.25 -22.36 11.87
CA GLY A 57 11.03 -22.40 11.08
C GLY A 57 9.86 -21.65 11.72
N ILE A 58 9.61 -21.90 13.02
CA ILE A 58 8.55 -21.22 13.77
C ILE A 58 8.79 -19.70 13.80
N VAL A 59 10.02 -19.27 14.12
CA VAL A 59 10.37 -17.84 14.15
C VAL A 59 10.15 -17.19 12.78
N GLY A 60 10.57 -17.86 11.70
CA GLY A 60 10.36 -17.36 10.33
C GLY A 60 8.90 -17.18 9.97
N VAL A 61 8.05 -18.15 10.32
CA VAL A 61 6.59 -18.07 10.08
C VAL A 61 5.94 -16.96 10.91
N VAL A 62 6.29 -16.84 12.19
CA VAL A 62 5.74 -15.77 13.05
C VAL A 62 6.13 -14.39 12.50
N LEU A 63 7.39 -14.19 12.12
CA LEU A 63 7.84 -12.96 11.49
C LEU A 63 7.10 -12.67 10.20
N ALA A 64 6.91 -13.68 9.34
CA ALA A 64 6.15 -13.55 8.10
C ALA A 64 4.72 -13.07 8.35
N VAL A 65 4.01 -13.69 9.30
CA VAL A 65 2.63 -13.31 9.64
C VAL A 65 2.57 -11.86 10.10
N VAL A 66 3.45 -11.45 11.01
CA VAL A 66 3.46 -10.08 11.54
C VAL A 66 3.75 -9.05 10.45
N LEU A 67 4.75 -9.33 9.60
CA LEU A 67 5.15 -8.43 8.51
C LEU A 67 4.08 -8.30 7.42
N ILE A 68 3.49 -9.42 6.99
CA ILE A 68 2.43 -9.42 5.98
C ILE A 68 1.18 -8.75 6.52
N ALA A 69 0.71 -9.14 7.71
CA ALA A 69 -0.48 -8.55 8.30
C ALA A 69 -0.31 -7.05 8.57
N GLY A 70 0.84 -6.64 9.11
CA GLY A 70 1.17 -5.23 9.34
C GLY A 70 1.25 -4.44 8.03
N GLY A 71 1.88 -5.00 7.00
CA GLY A 71 1.99 -4.38 5.68
C GLY A 71 0.63 -4.21 4.99
N LEU A 72 -0.22 -5.24 5.02
CA LEU A 72 -1.58 -5.18 4.48
C LEU A 72 -2.45 -4.18 5.25
N LEU A 73 -2.35 -4.14 6.58
CA LEU A 73 -3.07 -3.17 7.40
C LEU A 73 -2.67 -1.73 7.06
N TRP A 74 -1.37 -1.49 6.84
CA TRP A 74 -0.85 -0.19 6.43
C TRP A 74 -1.40 0.24 5.07
N LEU A 75 -1.35 -0.65 4.09
CA LEU A 75 -1.89 -0.40 2.75
C LEU A 75 -3.38 -0.05 2.81
N ASN A 76 -4.17 -0.86 3.53
CA ASN A 76 -5.60 -0.60 3.69
C ASN A 76 -5.87 0.76 4.36
N ARG A 77 -5.08 1.13 5.38
CA ARG A 77 -5.22 2.43 6.05
C ARG A 77 -4.96 3.60 5.09
N ILE A 78 -3.99 3.46 4.19
CA ILE A 78 -3.68 4.49 3.20
C ILE A 78 -4.79 4.60 2.16
N HIS A 79 -5.28 3.48 1.63
CA HIS A 79 -6.41 3.48 0.70
C HIS A 79 -7.62 4.19 1.30
N ARG A 80 -7.96 3.89 2.55
CA ARG A 80 -9.08 4.56 3.25
C ARG A 80 -8.84 6.06 3.40
N LYS A 81 -7.63 6.47 3.79
CA LYS A 81 -7.28 7.89 3.90
C LYS A 81 -7.39 8.65 2.58
N VAL A 82 -6.94 8.06 1.47
CA VAL A 82 -7.04 8.70 0.15
C VAL A 82 -8.50 8.81 -0.27
N ALA A 83 -9.30 7.75 -0.07
CA ALA A 83 -10.73 7.77 -0.36
C ALA A 83 -11.48 8.84 0.45
N GLU A 84 -11.19 8.98 1.74
CA GLU A 84 -11.75 10.04 2.59
C GLU A 84 -11.38 11.44 2.06
N GLN A 85 -10.12 11.65 1.68
CA GLN A 85 -9.65 12.92 1.13
C GLN A 85 -10.31 13.27 -0.22
N GLN A 86 -10.57 12.27 -1.06
CA GLN A 86 -11.29 12.48 -2.32
C GLN A 86 -12.74 12.91 -2.07
N ILE A 87 -13.42 12.27 -1.11
CA ILE A 87 -14.80 12.62 -0.74
C ILE A 87 -14.88 14.06 -0.23
N ASP A 88 -13.95 14.46 0.65
CA ASP A 88 -13.90 15.83 1.18
C ASP A 88 -13.59 16.86 0.07
N TRP A 89 -12.64 16.58 -0.82
CA TRP A 89 -12.31 17.48 -1.92
C TRP A 89 -13.49 17.69 -2.89
N HIS A 90 -14.24 16.62 -3.22
CA HIS A 90 -15.43 16.72 -4.06
C HIS A 90 -16.59 17.44 -3.38
N ARG A 91 -16.71 17.37 -2.05
CA ARG A 91 -17.68 18.17 -1.31
C ARG A 91 -17.38 19.67 -1.45
N ASP A 92 -16.10 20.03 -1.45
CA ASP A 92 -15.67 21.42 -1.54
C ASP A 92 -15.64 21.97 -2.98
N HIS A 93 -15.69 21.11 -4.00
CA HIS A 93 -15.66 21.47 -5.43
C HIS A 93 -16.81 20.81 -6.21
N PRO A 94 -18.09 21.22 -5.96
CA PRO A 94 -19.26 20.60 -6.59
C PRO A 94 -19.35 20.82 -8.11
N GLU A 95 -18.58 21.75 -8.66
CA GLU A 95 -18.48 22.04 -10.10
C GLU A 95 -17.69 20.98 -10.89
N VAL A 96 -16.93 20.11 -10.22
CA VAL A 96 -16.13 19.08 -10.88
C VAL A 96 -16.92 17.77 -10.94
N PRO A 97 -17.10 17.16 -12.13
CA PRO A 97 -17.75 15.86 -12.25
C PRO A 97 -17.04 14.80 -11.39
N TYR A 98 -17.80 14.14 -10.51
CA TYR A 98 -17.31 13.02 -9.70
C TYR A 98 -17.22 11.76 -10.57
N GLU A 99 -16.01 11.25 -10.76
CA GLU A 99 -15.77 9.95 -11.36
C GLU A 99 -15.53 8.94 -10.22
N PRO A 100 -16.45 7.98 -9.99
CA PRO A 100 -16.30 7.04 -8.88
C PRO A 100 -15.07 6.15 -9.08
N PRO A 101 -14.35 5.79 -7.99
CA PRO A 101 -13.19 4.94 -8.09
C PRO A 101 -13.56 3.57 -8.69
N THR A 102 -12.97 3.23 -9.83
CA THR A 102 -13.04 1.88 -10.38
C THR A 102 -12.15 0.98 -9.52
N SER A 103 -12.77 0.09 -8.75
CA SER A 103 -12.07 -0.92 -7.95
C SER A 103 -11.31 -1.91 -8.82
#